data_AF-A0A126QUH0-F1
#
_entry.id   AF-A0A126QUH0-F1
#
_cell.length_a   1.000
_cell.length_b   1.000
_cell.length_c   1.000
_cell.angle_alpha   90.00
_cell.angle_beta   90.00
_cell.angle_gamma   90.00
#
_symmetry.space_group_name_H-M   'P 1'
#
loop_
_entity.id
_entity.type
_entity.pdbx_description
1 polymer ?
#
loop_
_entity_poly.entity_id
_entity_poly.type
_entity_poly.pdbx_seq_one_letter_code
_entity_poly.pdbx_strand_id
1 'polypeptide(L)'
;MKTKKKVSFATGREQVSMMKTIDKRTGILFLALFAASLIVYWVLLNYYDFSVYMGLPVMAIPFAVIGLIYYVLNRRYYAVIATIAISAVAYFIMPTSVLFIIYLLICTEGVAQMTEIIQRQVFYGIIASVERVNIKKKMSLKDRIVVFFFNIPVDLDTRNLMIDRNVSRNKLPWRDMCDTILLALLFCMFLWIYVFLNPSFSIGTSGVPIYTFTIVLYLSMLVMPWSIFNTLDVRIATEYRDFKLYSGLIETFKRMFLPILAAMLFLIAAVNSGPDGLYYVGMSLVMIVVMIIFTSVLYYTSNESAVVNDILDRWQGFHPSEIYSGYSDSKFMDLANLPGTPKRDPRDCFQPELRVRSR
;
A
#
# COMPACT_ATOMS: atom_id res chain seq x y z
N MET A 1 35.90 32.18 31.77
CA MET A 1 36.00 30.94 30.97
C MET A 1 34.70 30.80 30.17
N LYS A 2 34.68 31.22 28.90
CA LYS A 2 33.48 31.21 28.04
C LYS A 2 33.33 29.83 27.40
N THR A 3 32.36 29.03 27.86
CA THR A 3 31.99 27.76 27.24
C THR A 3 31.30 28.03 25.91
N LYS A 4 32.04 27.80 24.81
CA LYS A 4 31.50 27.73 23.45
C LYS A 4 30.42 26.63 23.41
N LYS A 5 29.16 27.05 23.31
CA LYS A 5 28.05 26.18 22.89
C LYS A 5 28.37 25.73 21.46
N LYS A 6 28.85 24.49 21.31
CA LYS A 6 28.88 23.82 20.01
C LYS A 6 27.42 23.74 19.53
N VAL A 7 27.09 24.56 18.54
CA VAL A 7 25.90 24.34 17.73
C VAL A 7 26.18 23.06 16.95
N SER A 8 25.74 21.94 17.52
CA SER A 8 25.53 20.72 16.78
C SER A 8 24.45 21.05 15.76
N PHE A 9 24.82 21.09 14.47
CA PHE A 9 23.84 20.96 13.40
C PHE A 9 23.21 19.59 13.58
N ALA A 10 22.12 19.57 14.34
CA ALA A 10 21.23 18.43 14.39
C ALA A 10 20.90 18.10 12.94
N THR A 11 21.24 16.87 12.56
CA THR A 11 20.71 16.13 11.41
C THR A 11 19.19 16.01 11.58
N GLY A 12 18.50 17.14 11.50
CA GLY A 12 17.08 17.32 11.77
C GLY A 12 16.24 17.14 10.52
N ARG A 13 16.30 15.96 9.93
CA ARG A 13 15.08 15.34 9.38
C ARG A 13 14.82 14.13 10.25
N GLU A 14 14.50 14.38 11.53
CA GLU A 14 13.81 13.37 12.32
C GLU A 14 12.64 12.89 11.47
N GLN A 15 12.51 11.58 11.35
CA GLN A 15 11.38 10.94 10.68
C GLN A 15 10.13 11.36 11.44
N VAL A 16 9.53 12.49 11.05
CA VAL A 16 8.31 12.99 11.66
C VAL A 16 7.28 11.88 11.46
N SER A 17 6.94 11.15 12.52
CA SER A 17 5.83 10.22 12.52
C SER A 17 4.57 11.07 12.30
N MET A 18 4.17 11.13 11.04
CA MET A 18 3.12 11.99 10.50
C MET A 18 1.71 11.51 10.84
N MET A 19 1.56 10.45 11.62
CA MET A 19 0.25 9.93 12.03
C MET A 19 -0.52 10.93 12.89
N LYS A 20 -1.81 11.10 12.61
CA LYS A 20 -2.72 11.83 13.52
C LYS A 20 -2.75 11.14 14.88
N THR A 21 -3.07 11.87 15.94
CA THR A 21 -3.18 11.29 17.30
C THR A 21 -4.19 10.14 17.36
N ILE A 22 -5.26 10.23 16.57
CA ILE A 22 -6.26 9.17 16.43
C ILE A 22 -5.63 7.95 15.73
N ASP A 23 -4.96 8.13 14.60
CA ASP A 23 -4.26 7.05 13.87
C ASP A 23 -3.24 6.33 14.76
N LYS A 24 -2.49 7.07 15.60
CA LYS A 24 -1.55 6.49 16.58
C LYS A 24 -2.28 5.63 17.62
N ARG A 25 -3.41 6.11 18.16
CA ARG A 25 -4.21 5.34 19.12
C ARG A 25 -4.81 4.09 18.48
N THR A 26 -5.34 4.19 17.27
CA THR A 26 -5.89 3.06 16.52
C THR A 26 -4.81 2.03 16.19
N GLY A 27 -3.61 2.46 15.77
CA GLY A 27 -2.47 1.57 15.54
C GLY A 27 -1.99 0.87 16.81
N ILE A 28 -1.91 1.58 17.95
CA ILE A 28 -1.56 0.98 19.24
C ILE A 28 -2.64 -0.03 19.68
N LEU A 29 -3.91 0.32 19.51
CA LEU A 29 -5.02 -0.59 19.81
C LEU A 29 -4.94 -1.85 18.94
N PHE A 30 -4.66 -1.72 17.64
CA PHE A 30 -4.45 -2.85 16.74
C PHE A 30 -3.34 -3.76 17.25
N LEU A 31 -2.18 -3.20 17.62
CA LEU A 31 -1.04 -3.97 18.12
C LEU A 31 -1.35 -4.66 19.46
N ALA A 32 -2.06 -3.99 20.35
CA ALA A 32 -2.48 -4.56 21.63
C ALA A 32 -3.46 -5.73 21.42
N LEU A 33 -4.45 -5.57 20.53
CA LEU A 33 -5.39 -6.62 20.17
C LEU A 33 -4.70 -7.77 19.45
N PHE A 34 -3.71 -7.47 18.60
CA PHE A 34 -2.92 -8.49 17.90
C PHE A 34 -2.10 -9.31 18.90
N ALA A 35 -1.42 -8.67 19.85
CA ALA A 35 -0.71 -9.35 20.93
C ALA A 35 -1.65 -10.21 21.80
N ALA A 36 -2.83 -9.68 22.14
CA ALA A 36 -3.85 -10.45 22.86
C ALA A 36 -4.34 -11.65 22.04
N SER A 37 -4.57 -11.48 20.73
CA SER A 37 -4.98 -12.57 19.84
C SER A 37 -3.91 -13.66 19.72
N LEU A 38 -2.62 -13.28 19.74
CA LEU A 38 -1.50 -14.22 19.79
C LEU A 38 -1.47 -15.03 21.08
N ILE A 39 -1.70 -14.38 22.21
CA ILE A 39 -1.77 -15.06 23.52
C ILE A 39 -2.95 -16.03 23.55
N VAL A 40 -4.14 -15.60 23.12
CA VAL A 40 -5.33 -16.45 23.08
C VAL A 40 -5.11 -17.63 22.14
N TYR A 41 -4.55 -17.40 20.96
CA TYR A 41 -4.19 -18.47 20.02
C TYR A 41 -3.23 -19.47 20.65
N TRP A 42 -2.16 -19.01 21.30
CA TRP A 42 -1.21 -19.88 22.00
C TRP A 42 -1.88 -20.69 23.11
N VAL A 43 -2.80 -20.09 23.88
CA VAL A 43 -3.56 -20.80 24.92
C VAL A 43 -4.47 -21.87 24.32
N LEU A 44 -5.18 -21.56 23.23
CA LEU A 44 -6.07 -22.52 22.57
C LEU A 44 -5.32 -23.75 22.05
N LEU A 45 -4.11 -23.56 21.52
CA LEU A 45 -3.28 -24.67 21.03
C LEU A 45 -2.75 -25.57 22.15
N ASN A 46 -2.32 -24.98 23.28
CA ASN A 46 -1.60 -25.75 24.31
C ASN A 46 -2.52 -26.30 25.41
N TYR A 47 -3.67 -25.69 25.65
CA TYR A 47 -4.55 -26.07 26.77
C TYR A 47 -5.89 -26.69 26.33
N TYR A 48 -6.32 -26.49 25.09
CA TYR A 48 -7.65 -26.90 24.62
C TYR A 48 -7.63 -27.83 23.39
N ASP A 49 -6.46 -28.40 23.04
CA ASP A 49 -6.24 -29.30 21.91
C ASP A 49 -6.86 -28.82 20.58
N PHE A 50 -6.96 -27.51 20.38
CA PHE A 50 -7.42 -26.97 19.10
C PHE A 50 -6.38 -27.25 18.02
N SER A 51 -6.84 -27.72 16.86
CA SER A 51 -5.98 -27.76 15.67
C SER A 51 -5.53 -26.33 15.30
N VAL A 52 -4.31 -26.22 14.76
CA VAL A 52 -3.70 -24.97 14.26
C VAL A 52 -4.70 -24.17 13.41
N TYR A 53 -5.47 -24.85 12.56
CA TYR A 53 -6.41 -24.26 11.62
C TYR A 53 -7.68 -23.70 12.29
N MET A 54 -8.13 -24.29 13.40
CA MET A 54 -9.32 -23.82 14.11
C MET A 54 -9.03 -22.66 15.06
N GLY A 55 -7.79 -22.53 15.57
CA GLY A 55 -7.38 -21.41 16.43
C GLY A 55 -7.04 -20.13 15.65
N LEU A 56 -6.56 -20.25 14.41
CA LEU A 56 -6.09 -19.12 13.61
C LEU A 56 -7.11 -17.98 13.37
N PRO A 57 -8.43 -18.24 13.26
CA PRO A 57 -9.46 -17.21 13.14
C PRO A 57 -9.39 -16.11 14.23
N VAL A 58 -8.90 -16.45 15.42
CA VAL A 58 -8.67 -15.50 16.53
C VAL A 58 -7.75 -14.35 16.09
N MET A 59 -6.83 -14.57 15.16
CA MET A 59 -5.95 -13.53 14.62
C MET A 59 -6.68 -12.50 13.77
N ALA A 60 -7.94 -12.71 13.39
CA ALA A 60 -8.73 -11.70 12.66
C ALA A 60 -9.46 -10.72 13.59
N ILE A 61 -9.52 -11.01 14.90
CA ILE A 61 -10.19 -10.17 15.89
C ILE A 61 -9.72 -8.71 15.86
N PRO A 62 -8.42 -8.38 15.71
CA PRO A 62 -7.99 -6.99 15.63
C PRO A 62 -8.67 -6.22 14.49
N PHE A 63 -8.85 -6.85 13.32
CA PHE A 63 -9.56 -6.24 12.20
C PHE A 63 -11.05 -6.09 12.46
N ALA A 64 -11.69 -7.11 13.05
CA ALA A 64 -13.10 -7.07 13.39
C ALA A 64 -13.41 -5.93 14.37
N VAL A 65 -12.60 -5.78 15.42
CA VAL A 65 -12.78 -4.73 16.43
C VAL A 65 -12.59 -3.34 15.82
N ILE A 66 -11.56 -3.14 14.98
CA ILE A 66 -11.35 -1.85 14.33
C ILE A 66 -12.48 -1.51 13.36
N GLY A 67 -12.94 -2.49 12.56
CA GLY A 67 -14.09 -2.29 11.66
C GLY A 67 -15.36 -1.90 12.42
N LEU A 68 -15.64 -2.59 13.54
CA LEU A 68 -16.77 -2.24 14.41
C LEU A 68 -16.67 -0.83 15.00
N ILE A 69 -15.50 -0.49 15.55
CA ILE A 69 -15.26 0.86 16.10
C ILE A 69 -15.49 1.92 15.02
N TYR A 70 -15.00 1.69 13.80
CA TYR A 70 -15.19 2.63 12.70
C TYR A 70 -16.67 2.79 12.31
N TYR A 71 -17.44 1.71 12.22
CA TYR A 71 -18.88 1.79 11.94
C TYR A 71 -19.63 2.58 13.02
N VAL A 72 -19.29 2.37 14.29
CA VAL A 72 -19.89 3.08 15.43
C VAL A 72 -19.53 4.56 15.41
N LEU A 73 -18.24 4.89 15.25
CA LEU A 73 -17.75 6.27 15.26
C LEU A 73 -18.35 7.11 14.12
N ASN A 74 -18.48 6.52 12.93
CA ASN A 74 -19.03 7.22 11.77
C ASN A 74 -20.56 7.17 11.67
N ARG A 75 -21.25 6.70 12.72
CA ARG A 75 -22.71 6.59 12.77
C ARG A 75 -23.28 5.77 11.60
N ARG A 76 -22.52 4.82 11.07
CA ARG A 76 -22.93 3.91 9.99
C ARG A 76 -23.54 2.63 10.57
N TYR A 77 -24.40 2.77 11.58
CA TYR A 77 -25.04 1.64 12.26
C TYR A 77 -25.88 0.77 11.32
N TYR A 78 -26.40 1.34 10.22
CA TYR A 78 -27.10 0.58 9.19
C TYR A 78 -26.25 -0.54 8.58
N ALA A 79 -24.93 -0.35 8.42
CA ALA A 79 -24.03 -1.38 7.90
C ALA A 79 -23.88 -2.56 8.87
N VAL A 80 -23.82 -2.27 10.19
CA VAL A 80 -23.77 -3.30 11.24
C VAL A 80 -25.09 -4.05 11.32
N ILE A 81 -26.22 -3.35 11.29
CA ILE A 81 -27.55 -3.96 11.29
C ILE A 81 -27.74 -4.85 10.06
N ALA A 82 -27.35 -4.37 8.87
CA ALA A 82 -27.36 -5.16 7.64
C ALA A 82 -26.49 -6.41 7.75
N THR A 83 -25.29 -6.29 8.32
CA THR A 83 -24.39 -7.44 8.53
C THR A 83 -25.02 -8.48 9.46
N ILE A 84 -25.66 -8.06 10.55
CA ILE A 84 -26.37 -8.96 11.47
C ILE A 84 -27.56 -9.63 10.78
N ALA A 85 -28.36 -8.88 10.02
CA ALA A 85 -29.50 -9.41 9.30
C ALA A 85 -29.09 -10.45 8.24
N ILE A 86 -28.06 -10.14 7.43
CA ILE A 86 -27.52 -11.06 6.42
C ILE A 86 -26.94 -12.30 7.10
N SER A 87 -26.21 -12.13 8.20
CA SER A 87 -25.66 -13.23 8.99
C SER A 87 -26.74 -14.12 9.59
N ALA A 88 -27.85 -13.54 10.07
CA ALA A 88 -28.98 -14.30 10.59
C ALA A 88 -29.66 -15.13 9.51
N VAL A 89 -29.91 -14.55 8.33
CA VAL A 89 -30.46 -15.30 7.18
C VAL A 89 -29.51 -16.41 6.75
N ALA A 90 -28.22 -16.11 6.67
CA ALA A 90 -27.20 -17.08 6.29
C ALA A 90 -27.05 -18.22 7.30
N TYR A 91 -27.26 -17.97 8.60
CA TYR A 91 -27.28 -19.00 9.63
C TYR A 91 -28.35 -20.07 9.36
N PHE A 92 -29.53 -19.66 8.89
CA PHE A 92 -30.62 -20.60 8.55
C PHE A 92 -30.36 -21.42 7.29
N ILE A 93 -29.52 -20.93 6.37
CA ILE A 93 -29.17 -21.64 5.13
C ILE A 93 -27.96 -22.55 5.36
N MET A 94 -26.87 -21.98 5.87
CA MET A 94 -25.61 -22.68 6.09
C MET A 94 -24.83 -22.03 7.24
N PRO A 95 -24.85 -22.58 8.46
CA PRO A 95 -24.24 -21.97 9.65
C PRO A 95 -22.76 -21.60 9.49
N THR A 96 -22.00 -22.35 8.69
CA THR A 96 -20.58 -22.10 8.42
C THR A 96 -20.32 -20.82 7.62
N SER A 97 -21.33 -20.32 6.88
CA SER A 97 -21.23 -19.08 6.09
C SER A 97 -21.36 -17.80 6.94
N VAL A 98 -21.83 -17.90 8.17
CA VAL A 98 -21.97 -16.74 9.07
C VAL A 98 -20.62 -16.09 9.36
N LEU A 99 -19.61 -16.90 9.68
CA LEU A 99 -18.26 -16.41 9.91
C LEU A 99 -17.71 -15.74 8.66
N PHE A 100 -17.93 -16.33 7.48
CA PHE A 100 -17.51 -15.73 6.20
C PHE A 100 -18.09 -14.33 6.03
N ILE A 101 -19.38 -14.13 6.31
CA ILE A 101 -20.06 -12.84 6.14
C ILE A 101 -19.52 -11.80 7.12
N ILE A 102 -19.32 -12.20 8.38
CA ILE A 102 -18.72 -11.33 9.40
C ILE A 102 -17.31 -10.89 8.97
N TYR A 103 -16.49 -11.83 8.48
CA TYR A 103 -15.16 -11.53 7.96
C TYR A 103 -15.21 -10.59 6.76
N LEU A 104 -16.12 -10.84 5.82
CA LEU A 104 -16.22 -10.07 4.60
C LEU A 104 -16.74 -8.66 4.85
N LEU A 105 -17.70 -8.45 5.74
CA LEU A 105 -18.35 -7.14 5.94
C LEU A 105 -17.70 -6.29 7.04
N ILE A 106 -17.19 -6.92 8.10
CA ILE A 106 -16.62 -6.21 9.26
C ILE A 106 -15.10 -6.13 9.16
N CYS A 107 -14.42 -7.26 8.93
CA CYS A 107 -12.95 -7.28 8.94
C CYS A 107 -12.35 -6.52 7.75
N THR A 108 -12.99 -6.52 6.58
CA THR A 108 -12.52 -5.75 5.41
C THR A 108 -12.52 -4.24 5.67
N GLU A 109 -13.52 -3.72 6.37
CA GLU A 109 -13.54 -2.32 6.81
C GLU A 109 -12.35 -2.06 7.75
N GLY A 110 -12.11 -2.96 8.71
CA GLY A 110 -10.91 -2.89 9.56
C GLY A 110 -9.60 -2.87 8.77
N VAL A 111 -9.50 -3.67 7.70
CA VAL A 111 -8.35 -3.67 6.80
C VAL A 111 -8.23 -2.36 6.02
N ALA A 112 -9.34 -1.78 5.55
CA ALA A 112 -9.33 -0.49 4.85
C ALA A 112 -8.84 0.65 5.76
N GLN A 113 -9.23 0.64 7.04
CA GLN A 113 -8.73 1.60 8.04
C GLN A 113 -7.25 1.42 8.33
N MET A 114 -6.81 0.17 8.52
CA MET A 114 -5.38 -0.12 8.75
C MET A 114 -4.53 0.25 7.53
N THR A 115 -5.05 0.07 6.32
CA THR A 115 -4.40 0.48 5.08
C THR A 115 -4.13 1.99 5.07
N GLU A 116 -5.10 2.81 5.44
CA GLU A 116 -4.93 4.26 5.55
C GLU A 116 -3.80 4.64 6.53
N ILE A 117 -3.80 4.01 7.72
CA ILE A 117 -2.78 4.27 8.75
C ILE A 117 -1.38 3.91 8.23
N ILE A 118 -1.26 2.75 7.57
CA ILE A 118 0.02 2.31 6.98
C ILE A 118 0.46 3.26 5.87
N GLN A 119 -0.45 3.69 4.98
CA GLN A 119 -0.12 4.62 3.89
C GLN A 119 0.47 5.91 4.43
N ARG A 120 -0.17 6.54 5.42
CA ARG A 120 0.32 7.78 6.03
C ARG A 120 1.70 7.61 6.66
N GLN A 121 1.99 6.43 7.22
CA GLN A 121 3.27 6.13 7.84
C GLN A 121 4.38 5.86 6.81
N VAL A 122 4.06 5.08 5.78
CA VAL A 122 5.03 4.51 4.86
C VAL A 122 5.33 5.46 3.71
N PHE A 123 4.35 6.26 3.26
CA PHE A 123 4.47 7.14 2.09
C PHE A 123 5.71 8.04 2.15
N TYR A 124 5.81 8.89 3.17
CA TYR A 124 6.95 9.81 3.32
C TYR A 124 8.28 9.11 3.55
N GLY A 125 8.26 7.94 4.20
CA GLY A 125 9.46 7.12 4.38
C GLY A 125 10.04 6.67 3.04
N ILE A 126 9.17 6.28 2.11
CA ILE A 126 9.55 5.86 0.75
C ILE A 126 10.00 7.06 -0.06
N ILE A 127 9.24 8.15 -0.10
CA ILE A 127 9.61 9.35 -0.86
C ILE A 127 10.98 9.88 -0.41
N ALA A 128 11.21 9.97 0.90
CA ALA A 128 12.50 10.37 1.43
C ALA A 128 13.62 9.38 1.06
N SER A 129 13.34 8.09 0.93
CA SER A 129 14.32 7.12 0.44
C SER A 129 14.60 7.30 -1.05
N VAL A 130 13.59 7.58 -1.88
CA VAL A 130 13.72 7.87 -3.31
C VAL A 130 14.54 9.13 -3.58
N GLU A 131 14.26 10.24 -2.88
CA GLU A 131 15.04 11.49 -2.99
C GLU A 131 16.53 11.27 -2.66
N ARG A 132 16.83 10.35 -1.74
CA ARG A 132 18.20 10.12 -1.25
C ARG A 132 19.03 9.19 -2.12
N VAL A 133 18.42 8.54 -3.12
CA VAL A 133 19.09 7.59 -4.03
C VAL A 133 20.29 8.23 -4.72
N ASN A 134 20.13 9.44 -5.27
CA ASN A 134 21.21 10.11 -6.00
C ASN A 134 22.12 11.00 -5.14
N ILE A 135 21.76 11.24 -3.88
CA ILE A 135 22.49 12.17 -3.00
C ILE A 135 23.58 11.46 -2.21
N LYS A 136 23.37 10.19 -1.83
CA LYS A 136 24.28 9.47 -0.93
C LYS A 136 25.31 8.62 -1.69
N LYS A 137 26.59 8.85 -1.38
CA LYS A 137 27.72 8.01 -1.85
C LYS A 137 27.64 6.54 -1.40
N LYS A 138 26.92 6.24 -0.31
CA LYS A 138 26.60 4.88 0.15
C LYS A 138 25.11 4.78 0.51
N MET A 139 24.37 3.97 -0.23
CA MET A 139 22.96 3.69 0.05
C MET A 139 22.80 2.79 1.28
N SER A 140 21.87 3.15 2.17
CA SER A 140 21.41 2.29 3.26
C SER A 140 20.73 1.03 2.71
N LEU A 141 20.71 -0.07 3.47
CA LEU A 141 19.93 -1.27 3.11
C LEU A 141 18.45 -0.93 2.85
N LYS A 142 17.87 -0.02 3.64
CA LYS A 142 16.49 0.46 3.44
C LYS A 142 16.31 1.14 2.08
N ASP A 143 17.27 2.00 1.71
CA ASP A 143 17.23 2.73 0.43
C ASP A 143 17.39 1.75 -0.76
N ARG A 144 18.26 0.73 -0.63
CA ARG A 144 18.42 -0.34 -1.64
C ARG A 144 17.14 -1.15 -1.84
N ILE A 145 16.45 -1.50 -0.75
CA ILE A 145 15.19 -2.24 -0.81
C ILE A 145 14.13 -1.42 -1.56
N VAL A 146 14.01 -0.13 -1.25
CA VAL A 146 13.06 0.78 -1.94
C VAL A 146 13.39 0.88 -3.43
N VAL A 147 14.67 1.12 -3.79
CA VAL A 147 15.09 1.19 -5.20
C VAL A 147 14.79 -0.09 -5.95
N PHE A 148 15.03 -1.24 -5.32
CA PHE A 148 14.74 -2.55 -5.90
C PHE A 148 13.24 -2.75 -6.14
N PHE A 149 12.40 -2.53 -5.12
CA PHE A 149 10.96 -2.73 -5.26
C PHE A 149 10.35 -1.78 -6.28
N PHE A 150 10.74 -0.50 -6.27
CA PHE A 150 10.22 0.52 -7.19
C PHE A 150 10.93 0.55 -8.55
N ASN A 151 11.87 -0.35 -8.81
CA ASN A 151 12.64 -0.44 -10.07
C ASN A 151 13.20 0.90 -10.55
N ILE A 152 13.76 1.71 -9.64
CA ILE A 152 14.20 3.07 -9.98
C ILE A 152 15.53 2.99 -10.76
N PRO A 153 15.60 3.49 -12.00
CA PRO A 153 16.84 3.51 -12.76
C PRO A 153 17.88 4.42 -12.12
N VAL A 154 19.16 4.03 -12.20
CA VAL A 154 20.27 4.74 -11.55
C VAL A 154 20.55 6.09 -12.21
N ASP A 155 20.18 6.25 -13.49
CA ASP A 155 20.46 7.44 -14.30
C ASP A 155 19.38 8.53 -14.18
N LEU A 156 18.30 8.26 -13.45
CA LEU A 156 17.16 9.17 -13.29
C LEU A 156 17.41 10.15 -12.16
N ASP A 157 17.30 11.47 -12.41
CA ASP A 157 17.45 12.48 -11.35
C ASP A 157 16.24 12.48 -10.41
N THR A 158 16.38 11.84 -9.24
CA THR A 158 15.30 11.70 -8.25
C THR A 158 14.94 12.98 -7.50
N ARG A 159 15.61 14.11 -7.80
CA ARG A 159 15.30 15.43 -7.22
C ARG A 159 14.00 16.02 -7.74
N ASN A 160 13.62 15.71 -8.98
CA ASN A 160 12.42 16.24 -9.63
C ASN A 160 11.20 15.36 -9.32
N LEU A 161 10.94 15.11 -8.04
CA LEU A 161 9.81 14.29 -7.62
C LEU A 161 8.54 15.17 -7.60
N MET A 162 7.57 14.79 -8.42
CA MET A 162 6.30 15.49 -8.56
C MET A 162 5.14 14.61 -8.09
N ILE A 163 4.14 15.28 -7.52
CA ILE A 163 2.87 14.69 -7.08
C ILE A 163 1.75 15.46 -7.78
N ASP A 164 0.77 14.74 -8.33
CA ASP A 164 -0.44 15.37 -8.84
C ASP A 164 -1.31 15.85 -7.68
N ARG A 165 -1.69 17.13 -7.74
CA ARG A 165 -2.46 17.82 -6.69
C ARG A 165 -3.96 17.79 -6.97
N ASN A 166 -4.36 17.60 -8.22
CA ASN A 166 -5.75 17.61 -8.63
C ASN A 166 -6.30 16.19 -8.73
N VAL A 167 -6.22 15.46 -7.60
CA VAL A 167 -6.80 14.13 -7.50
C VAL A 167 -8.31 14.27 -7.27
N SER A 168 -9.08 14.40 -8.35
CA SER A 168 -10.53 14.22 -8.33
C SER A 168 -10.89 13.00 -9.17
N ARG A 169 -11.41 11.95 -8.54
CA ARG A 169 -11.83 10.72 -9.22
C ARG A 169 -13.34 10.61 -9.17
N ASN A 170 -13.99 10.61 -10.34
CA ASN A 170 -15.43 10.42 -10.47
C ASN A 170 -15.82 8.94 -10.67
N LYS A 171 -14.84 8.03 -10.79
CA LYS A 171 -15.06 6.62 -11.10
C LYS A 171 -14.08 5.73 -10.32
N LEU A 172 -14.53 4.50 -10.02
CA LEU A 172 -13.67 3.47 -9.41
C LEU A 172 -12.53 3.09 -10.37
N PRO A 173 -11.27 3.04 -9.88
CA PRO A 173 -10.12 2.76 -10.71
C PRO A 173 -9.92 1.25 -10.89
N TRP A 174 -10.72 0.65 -11.77
CA TRP A 174 -10.69 -0.80 -12.03
C TRP A 174 -9.31 -1.33 -12.40
N ARG A 175 -8.51 -0.56 -13.14
CA ARG A 175 -7.14 -0.94 -13.50
C ARG A 175 -6.24 -1.06 -12.27
N ASP A 176 -6.32 -0.09 -11.36
CA ASP A 176 -5.54 -0.07 -10.13
C ASP A 176 -5.92 -1.26 -9.24
N MET A 177 -7.22 -1.60 -9.19
CA MET A 177 -7.72 -2.79 -8.49
C MET A 177 -7.19 -4.09 -9.12
N CYS A 178 -7.09 -4.18 -10.44
CA CYS A 178 -6.47 -5.35 -11.08
C CYS A 178 -4.97 -5.46 -10.76
N ASP A 179 -4.26 -4.33 -10.73
CA ASP A 179 -2.83 -4.31 -10.38
C ASP A 179 -2.60 -4.69 -8.89
N THR A 180 -3.49 -4.30 -7.97
CA THR A 180 -3.43 -4.77 -6.57
C THR A 180 -3.78 -6.25 -6.42
N ILE A 181 -4.76 -6.76 -7.17
CA ILE A 181 -5.05 -8.21 -7.22
C ILE A 181 -3.82 -8.99 -7.72
N LEU A 182 -3.13 -8.49 -8.76
CA LEU A 182 -1.92 -9.13 -9.26
C LEU A 182 -0.81 -9.16 -8.20
N LEU A 183 -0.61 -8.06 -7.48
CA LEU A 183 0.35 -7.99 -6.37
C LEU A 183 0.02 -9.04 -5.29
N ALA A 184 -1.26 -9.16 -4.96
CA ALA A 184 -1.75 -10.09 -3.96
C ALA A 184 -1.59 -11.55 -4.37
N LEU A 185 -1.85 -11.86 -5.65
CA LEU A 185 -1.65 -13.21 -6.19
C LEU A 185 -0.20 -13.66 -6.06
N LEU A 186 0.78 -12.76 -6.25
CA LEU A 186 2.19 -13.10 -6.06
C LEU A 186 2.50 -13.56 -4.63
N PHE A 187 2.02 -12.84 -3.61
CA PHE A 187 2.19 -13.25 -2.21
C PHE A 187 1.43 -14.55 -1.91
N CYS A 188 0.29 -14.76 -2.55
CA CYS A 188 -0.47 -15.99 -2.39
C CYS A 188 0.21 -17.21 -3.03
N MET A 189 0.91 -17.05 -4.15
CA MET A 189 1.66 -18.15 -4.76
C MET A 189 2.72 -18.71 -3.82
N PHE A 190 3.39 -17.87 -3.02
CA PHE A 190 4.32 -18.36 -1.99
C PHE A 190 3.61 -19.21 -0.93
N LEU A 191 2.39 -18.81 -0.53
CA LEU A 191 1.59 -19.59 0.41
C LEU A 191 1.11 -20.91 -0.20
N TRP A 192 0.71 -20.91 -1.48
CA TRP A 192 0.33 -22.14 -2.18
C TRP A 192 1.50 -23.09 -2.29
N ILE A 193 2.69 -22.61 -2.66
CA ILE A 193 3.92 -23.41 -2.67
C ILE A 193 4.16 -24.05 -1.29
N TYR A 194 4.00 -23.29 -0.21
CA TYR A 194 4.13 -23.83 1.15
C TYR A 194 3.08 -24.91 1.46
N VAL A 195 1.83 -24.70 1.08
CA VAL A 195 0.74 -25.67 1.28
C VAL A 195 1.01 -26.96 0.51
N PHE A 196 1.44 -26.88 -0.75
CA PHE A 196 1.78 -28.05 -1.56
C PHE A 196 2.98 -28.83 -1.03
N LEU A 197 3.95 -28.16 -0.41
CA LEU A 197 5.11 -28.81 0.19
C LEU A 197 4.82 -29.43 1.57
N ASN A 198 3.73 -29.05 2.23
CA ASN A 198 3.45 -29.48 3.59
C ASN A 198 2.41 -30.63 3.62
N PRO A 199 2.82 -31.86 3.94
CA PRO A 199 1.95 -33.04 3.93
C PRO A 199 0.83 -33.00 4.98
N SER A 200 0.89 -32.11 5.97
CA SER A 200 -0.19 -31.95 6.95
C SER A 200 -1.49 -31.42 6.33
N PHE A 201 -1.42 -30.74 5.19
CA PHE A 201 -2.60 -30.22 4.48
C PHE A 201 -3.33 -31.26 3.63
N SER A 202 -2.73 -32.43 3.37
CA SER A 202 -3.41 -33.51 2.63
C SER A 202 -4.28 -34.42 3.50
N ILE A 203 -4.26 -34.26 4.83
CA ILE A 203 -4.84 -35.22 5.78
C ILE A 203 -6.13 -34.69 6.48
N GLY A 204 -6.52 -33.42 6.28
CA GLY A 204 -7.77 -32.90 6.86
C GLY A 204 -8.20 -31.53 6.32
N THR A 205 -9.41 -31.45 5.77
CA THR A 205 -9.89 -30.31 4.95
C THR A 205 -10.91 -29.39 5.63
N SER A 206 -11.42 -29.73 6.82
CA SER A 206 -12.59 -29.05 7.42
C SER A 206 -12.33 -27.65 7.99
N GLY A 207 -11.08 -27.31 8.36
CA GLY A 207 -10.70 -25.97 8.88
C GLY A 207 -10.00 -25.06 7.86
N VAL A 208 -9.68 -25.59 6.69
CA VAL A 208 -8.82 -24.98 5.68
C VAL A 208 -9.40 -23.68 5.08
N PRO A 209 -10.71 -23.57 4.81
CA PRO A 209 -11.28 -22.32 4.29
C PRO A 209 -11.12 -21.15 5.27
N ILE A 210 -11.40 -21.33 6.55
CA ILE A 210 -11.36 -20.23 7.55
C ILE A 210 -9.90 -19.76 7.80
N TYR A 211 -8.95 -20.68 7.71
CA TYR A 211 -7.52 -20.36 7.68
C TYR A 211 -7.16 -19.41 6.52
N THR A 212 -7.65 -19.67 5.29
CA THR A 212 -7.36 -18.80 4.14
C THR A 212 -7.88 -17.38 4.34
N PHE A 213 -9.07 -17.23 4.92
CA PHE A 213 -9.67 -15.92 5.20
C PHE A 213 -8.75 -15.01 6.00
N THR A 214 -8.22 -15.57 7.09
CA THR A 214 -7.41 -14.82 8.02
C THR A 214 -6.13 -14.34 7.32
N ILE A 215 -5.50 -15.20 6.51
CA ILE A 215 -4.29 -14.83 5.77
C ILE A 215 -4.60 -13.78 4.69
N VAL A 216 -5.71 -13.93 3.97
CA VAL A 216 -6.10 -12.99 2.91
C VAL A 216 -6.36 -11.58 3.48
N LEU A 217 -6.87 -11.46 4.72
CA LEU A 217 -7.00 -10.16 5.41
C LEU A 217 -5.64 -9.47 5.58
N TYR A 218 -4.64 -10.18 6.12
CA TYR A 218 -3.29 -9.64 6.30
C TYR A 218 -2.61 -9.32 4.97
N LEU A 219 -2.83 -10.16 3.96
CA LEU A 219 -2.30 -9.95 2.62
C LEU A 219 -2.91 -8.70 1.97
N SER A 220 -4.21 -8.48 2.14
CA SER A 220 -4.89 -7.26 1.69
C SER A 220 -4.34 -6.02 2.40
N MET A 221 -4.12 -6.09 3.72
CA MET A 221 -3.49 -5.02 4.51
C MET A 221 -2.06 -4.70 4.04
N LEU A 222 -1.32 -5.69 3.54
CA LEU A 222 0.05 -5.51 3.04
C LEU A 222 0.08 -4.90 1.63
N VAL A 223 -0.86 -5.28 0.77
CA VAL A 223 -0.87 -4.95 -0.67
C VAL A 223 -1.56 -3.61 -0.95
N MET A 224 -2.67 -3.33 -0.27
CA MET A 224 -3.45 -2.12 -0.50
C MET A 224 -2.69 -0.80 -0.27
N PRO A 225 -1.76 -0.69 0.71
CA PRO A 225 -1.07 0.57 0.96
C PRO A 225 -0.30 1.11 -0.25
N TRP A 226 0.15 0.27 -1.17
CA TRP A 226 0.92 0.70 -2.34
C TRP A 226 0.08 1.46 -3.38
N SER A 227 -1.25 1.34 -3.34
CA SER A 227 -2.16 2.02 -4.27
C SER A 227 -2.07 3.56 -4.21
N ILE A 228 -1.67 4.12 -3.06
CA ILE A 228 -1.56 5.58 -2.87
C ILE A 228 -0.57 6.23 -3.84
N PHE A 229 0.49 5.51 -4.22
CA PHE A 229 1.48 6.02 -5.18
C PHE A 229 0.90 6.19 -6.58
N ASN A 230 -0.12 5.40 -6.92
CA ASN A 230 -0.85 5.56 -8.17
C ASN A 230 -1.94 6.63 -8.07
N THR A 231 -2.65 6.69 -6.94
CA THR A 231 -3.66 7.72 -6.68
C THR A 231 -3.07 9.13 -6.81
N LEU A 232 -1.90 9.36 -6.21
CA LEU A 232 -1.20 10.65 -6.22
C LEU A 232 -0.34 10.88 -7.48
N ASP A 233 -0.36 9.94 -8.43
CA ASP A 233 0.50 9.90 -9.62
C ASP A 233 1.96 10.31 -9.33
N VAL A 234 2.57 9.68 -8.33
CA VAL A 234 3.91 10.08 -7.92
C VAL A 234 4.91 9.71 -9.00
N ARG A 235 5.53 10.74 -9.58
CA ARG A 235 6.42 10.61 -10.74
C ARG A 235 7.71 11.37 -10.54
N ILE A 236 8.77 10.83 -11.11
CA ILE A 236 10.05 11.51 -11.26
C ILE A 236 10.02 12.14 -12.65
N ALA A 237 9.94 13.47 -12.69
CA ALA A 237 9.87 14.24 -13.93
C ALA A 237 11.26 14.29 -14.58
N THR A 238 11.33 13.95 -15.86
CA THR A 238 12.54 14.12 -16.68
C THR A 238 12.21 14.89 -17.95
N GLU A 239 13.23 15.41 -18.62
CA GLU A 239 13.05 16.18 -19.86
C GLU A 239 12.38 15.36 -20.99
N TYR A 240 12.52 14.03 -20.98
CA TYR A 240 12.09 13.16 -22.08
C TYR A 240 10.92 12.23 -21.72
N ARG A 241 10.85 11.73 -20.48
CA ARG A 241 9.80 10.80 -20.05
C ARG A 241 9.63 10.76 -18.53
N ASP A 242 8.40 10.94 -18.07
CA ASP A 242 8.07 10.79 -16.66
C ASP A 242 8.13 9.31 -16.23
N PHE A 243 8.86 9.05 -15.14
CA PHE A 243 8.90 7.74 -14.50
C PHE A 243 7.92 7.69 -13.34
N LYS A 244 6.84 6.91 -13.48
CA LYS A 244 5.84 6.71 -12.42
C LYS A 244 6.32 5.64 -11.44
N LEU A 245 6.43 5.99 -10.16
CA LEU A 245 6.91 5.07 -9.12
C LEU A 245 6.06 3.79 -9.04
N TYR A 246 4.74 3.93 -9.10
CA TYR A 246 3.84 2.77 -9.05
C TYR A 246 4.02 1.81 -10.23
N SER A 247 4.33 2.33 -11.43
CA SER A 247 4.61 1.48 -12.60
C SER A 247 5.89 0.67 -12.40
N GLY A 248 6.94 1.29 -11.85
CA GLY A 248 8.18 0.59 -11.50
C GLY A 248 7.94 -0.53 -10.48
N LEU A 249 7.08 -0.29 -9.48
CA LEU A 249 6.65 -1.32 -8.53
C LEU A 249 5.98 -2.49 -9.26
N ILE A 250 4.94 -2.24 -10.04
CA ILE A 250 4.21 -3.30 -10.77
C ILE A 250 5.12 -4.07 -11.72
N GLU A 251 6.08 -3.43 -12.38
CA GLU A 251 7.06 -4.10 -13.24
C GLU A 251 7.96 -5.07 -12.47
N THR A 252 8.47 -4.68 -11.30
CA THR A 252 9.25 -5.56 -10.42
C THR A 252 8.46 -6.82 -10.07
N PHE A 253 7.21 -6.64 -9.64
CA PHE A 253 6.35 -7.76 -9.25
C PHE A 253 6.00 -8.65 -10.45
N LYS A 254 5.74 -8.09 -11.63
CA LYS A 254 5.52 -8.87 -12.87
C LYS A 254 6.75 -9.72 -13.24
N ARG A 255 7.96 -9.20 -13.07
CA ARG A 255 9.21 -9.95 -13.32
C ARG A 255 9.41 -11.10 -12.33
N MET A 256 8.98 -10.95 -11.08
CA MET A 256 9.00 -12.02 -10.08
C MET A 256 7.88 -13.03 -10.24
N PHE A 257 6.72 -12.61 -10.76
CA PHE A 257 5.54 -13.46 -10.91
C PHE A 257 5.78 -14.67 -11.80
N LEU A 258 6.42 -14.48 -12.96
CA LEU A 258 6.65 -15.54 -13.93
C LEU A 258 7.47 -16.72 -13.36
N PRO A 259 8.66 -16.52 -12.75
CA PRO A 259 9.43 -17.64 -12.19
C PRO A 259 8.71 -18.31 -11.01
N ILE A 260 7.98 -17.56 -10.18
CA ILE A 260 7.23 -18.13 -9.06
C ILE A 260 6.07 -18.99 -9.56
N LEU A 261 5.33 -18.51 -10.57
CA LEU A 261 4.24 -19.26 -11.20
C LEU A 261 4.78 -20.55 -11.82
N ALA A 262 5.93 -20.49 -12.52
CA ALA A 262 6.57 -21.67 -13.08
C ALA A 262 6.96 -22.69 -12.00
N ALA A 263 7.55 -22.23 -10.89
CA ALA A 263 7.90 -23.09 -9.75
C ALA A 263 6.65 -23.73 -9.12
N MET A 264 5.56 -22.98 -9.00
CA MET A 264 4.29 -23.49 -8.47
C MET A 264 3.69 -24.56 -9.39
N LEU A 265 3.62 -24.32 -10.70
CA LEU A 265 3.11 -25.30 -11.66
C LEU A 265 3.95 -26.58 -11.67
N PHE A 266 5.27 -26.46 -11.56
CA PHE A 266 6.16 -27.60 -11.42
C PHE A 266 5.86 -28.41 -10.14
N LEU A 267 5.66 -27.75 -9.00
CA LEU A 267 5.32 -28.42 -7.74
C LEU A 267 3.95 -29.13 -7.81
N ILE A 268 2.94 -28.49 -8.41
CA ILE A 268 1.63 -29.13 -8.59
C ILE A 268 1.76 -30.41 -9.41
N ALA A 269 2.53 -30.36 -10.51
CA ALA A 269 2.78 -31.53 -11.34
C ALA A 269 3.59 -32.62 -10.61
N ALA A 270 4.53 -32.24 -9.76
CA ALA A 270 5.42 -33.17 -9.06
C ALA A 270 4.78 -33.85 -7.84
N VAL A 271 3.95 -33.12 -7.07
CA VAL A 271 3.44 -33.60 -5.78
C VAL A 271 2.19 -34.49 -5.93
N ASN A 272 1.55 -34.54 -7.11
CA ASN A 272 0.30 -35.28 -7.37
C ASN A 272 -0.71 -35.11 -6.22
N SER A 273 -0.83 -33.88 -5.74
CA SER A 273 -1.78 -33.53 -4.68
C SER A 273 -3.16 -33.82 -5.24
N GLY A 274 -3.93 -34.68 -4.58
CA GLY A 274 -5.29 -35.03 -5.01
C GLY A 274 -6.21 -33.81 -5.22
N PRO A 275 -7.47 -34.04 -5.64
CA PRO A 275 -8.40 -32.97 -6.04
C PRO A 275 -8.61 -31.86 -4.99
N ASP A 276 -8.40 -32.17 -3.70
CA ASP A 276 -8.54 -31.22 -2.58
C ASP A 276 -7.53 -30.06 -2.62
N GLY A 277 -6.30 -30.29 -3.08
CA GLY A 277 -5.29 -29.24 -3.18
C GLY A 277 -5.61 -28.20 -4.25
N LEU A 278 -6.16 -28.65 -5.38
CA LEU A 278 -6.62 -27.76 -6.44
C LEU A 278 -7.88 -26.99 -6.02
N TYR A 279 -8.80 -27.65 -5.31
CA TYR A 279 -9.97 -26.98 -4.73
C TYR A 279 -9.57 -25.85 -3.77
N TYR A 280 -8.56 -26.06 -2.93
CA TYR A 280 -8.02 -25.04 -2.05
C TYR A 280 -7.46 -23.83 -2.80
N VAL A 281 -6.66 -24.05 -3.84
CA VAL A 281 -6.12 -22.97 -4.68
C VAL A 281 -7.25 -22.19 -5.34
N GLY A 282 -8.25 -22.90 -5.89
CA GLY A 282 -9.43 -22.27 -6.49
C GLY A 282 -10.21 -21.40 -5.51
N MET A 283 -10.52 -21.93 -4.32
CA MET A 283 -11.25 -21.20 -3.28
C MET A 283 -10.46 -19.98 -2.78
N SER A 284 -9.18 -20.14 -2.48
CA SER A 284 -8.34 -19.02 -2.02
C SER A 284 -8.18 -17.94 -3.09
N LEU A 285 -8.09 -18.30 -4.38
CA LEU A 285 -8.06 -17.34 -5.49
C LEU A 285 -9.36 -16.52 -5.56
N VAL A 286 -10.52 -17.18 -5.52
CA VAL A 286 -11.83 -16.50 -5.49
C VAL A 286 -11.89 -15.56 -4.29
N MET A 287 -11.43 -16.02 -3.13
CA MET A 287 -11.46 -15.22 -1.91
C MET A 287 -10.60 -13.97 -1.98
N ILE A 288 -9.39 -14.07 -2.55
CA ILE A 288 -8.51 -12.92 -2.73
C ILE A 288 -9.16 -11.87 -3.61
N VAL A 289 -9.72 -12.29 -4.75
CA VAL A 289 -10.38 -11.38 -5.67
C VAL A 289 -11.54 -10.66 -4.97
N VAL A 290 -12.42 -11.40 -4.29
CA VAL A 290 -13.56 -10.81 -3.58
C VAL A 290 -13.11 -9.86 -2.47
N MET A 291 -12.14 -10.27 -1.64
CA MET A 291 -11.69 -9.48 -0.49
C MET A 291 -10.98 -8.20 -0.93
N ILE A 292 -10.13 -8.25 -1.96
CA ILE A 292 -9.43 -7.07 -2.45
C ILE A 292 -10.38 -6.13 -3.15
N ILE A 293 -11.31 -6.63 -3.97
CA ILE A 293 -12.34 -5.80 -4.60
C ILE A 293 -13.15 -5.08 -3.54
N PHE A 294 -13.65 -5.80 -2.54
CA PHE A 294 -14.49 -5.22 -1.49
C PHE A 294 -13.72 -4.21 -0.63
N THR A 295 -12.51 -4.56 -0.19
CA THR A 295 -11.63 -3.65 0.58
C THR A 295 -11.26 -2.42 -0.24
N SER A 296 -11.02 -2.57 -1.55
CA SER A 296 -10.73 -1.45 -2.45
C SER A 296 -11.92 -0.53 -2.62
N VAL A 297 -13.12 -1.09 -2.82
CA VAL A 297 -14.36 -0.29 -2.92
C VAL A 297 -14.57 0.51 -1.63
N LEU A 298 -14.43 -0.10 -0.46
CA LEU A 298 -14.54 0.61 0.81
C LEU A 298 -13.47 1.71 0.90
N TYR A 299 -12.20 1.37 0.70
CA TYR A 299 -11.10 2.34 0.76
C TYR A 299 -11.29 3.54 -0.18
N TYR A 300 -11.61 3.30 -1.46
CA TYR A 300 -11.79 4.36 -2.46
C TYR A 300 -13.03 5.23 -2.20
N THR A 301 -14.07 4.68 -1.58
CA THR A 301 -15.31 5.43 -1.34
C THR A 301 -15.33 6.18 -0.01
N SER A 302 -14.66 5.68 1.04
CA SER A 302 -14.71 6.27 2.38
C SER A 302 -13.43 6.96 2.84
N ASN A 303 -12.25 6.46 2.45
CA ASN A 303 -10.99 6.84 3.10
C ASN A 303 -10.01 7.57 2.18
N GLU A 304 -10.00 7.28 0.87
CA GLU A 304 -9.00 7.81 -0.08
C GLU A 304 -8.88 9.34 -0.01
N SER A 305 -10.00 10.07 -0.01
CA SER A 305 -9.99 11.53 0.02
C SER A 305 -9.33 12.09 1.29
N ALA A 306 -9.54 11.44 2.44
CA ALA A 306 -8.96 11.88 3.71
C ALA A 306 -7.45 11.59 3.79
N VAL A 307 -6.98 10.53 3.13
CA VAL A 307 -5.56 10.20 3.03
C VAL A 307 -4.86 11.15 2.05
N VAL A 308 -5.44 11.34 0.87
CA VAL A 308 -4.90 12.20 -0.19
C VAL A 308 -4.76 13.64 0.31
N ASN A 309 -5.81 14.21 0.92
CA ASN A 309 -5.77 15.58 1.42
C ASN A 309 -4.69 15.75 2.51
N ASP A 310 -4.57 14.81 3.46
CA ASP A 310 -3.55 14.88 4.52
C ASP A 310 -2.11 14.76 3.95
N ILE A 311 -1.93 13.99 2.87
CA ILE A 311 -0.64 13.93 2.18
C ILE A 311 -0.39 15.24 1.42
N LEU A 312 -1.35 15.76 0.66
CA LEU A 312 -1.19 16.98 -0.13
C LEU A 312 -0.95 18.23 0.73
N ASP A 313 -1.72 18.41 1.81
CA ASP A 313 -1.58 19.55 2.73
C ASP A 313 -0.16 19.62 3.31
N ARG A 314 0.42 18.46 3.62
CA ARG A 314 1.76 18.36 4.18
C ARG A 314 2.84 18.45 3.11
N TRP A 315 2.59 17.91 1.93
CA TRP A 315 3.49 18.04 0.79
C TRP A 315 3.78 19.52 0.48
N GLN A 316 2.75 20.38 0.52
CA GLN A 316 2.88 21.83 0.33
C GLN A 316 3.80 22.50 1.37
N GLY A 317 3.84 21.99 2.60
CA GLY A 317 4.71 22.50 3.65
C GLY A 317 6.20 22.16 3.46
N PHE A 318 6.53 21.04 2.80
CA PHE A 318 7.90 20.59 2.58
C PHE A 318 8.45 20.95 1.20
N HIS A 319 7.57 21.05 0.21
CA HIS A 319 7.88 21.43 -1.16
C HIS A 319 6.98 22.62 -1.53
N PRO A 320 7.41 23.87 -1.24
CA PRO A 320 6.66 25.03 -1.68
C PRO A 320 6.48 24.90 -3.18
N SER A 321 5.23 25.03 -3.62
CA SER A 321 4.87 24.82 -5.01
C SER A 321 5.77 25.61 -5.94
N GLU A 322 6.41 24.93 -6.88
CA GLU A 322 6.80 25.59 -8.10
C GLU A 322 5.52 26.25 -8.66
N ILE A 323 5.58 27.56 -8.88
CA ILE A 323 4.49 28.40 -9.39
C ILE A 323 3.90 27.80 -10.70
N TYR A 324 4.66 26.91 -11.35
CA TYR A 324 4.35 26.24 -12.61
C TYR A 324 3.60 24.90 -12.49
N SER A 325 3.41 24.36 -11.28
CA SER A 325 2.78 23.02 -11.09
C SER A 325 1.28 22.93 -11.45
N GLY A 326 0.65 24.04 -11.83
CA GLY A 326 -0.70 24.09 -12.39
C GLY A 326 -0.77 24.37 -13.90
N TYR A 327 0.36 24.52 -14.59
CA TYR A 327 0.44 24.92 -16.01
C TYR A 327 0.92 23.76 -16.91
N SER A 328 0.46 22.53 -16.69
CA SER A 328 0.77 21.41 -17.59
C SER A 328 0.03 21.49 -18.93
N ASP A 329 -0.87 22.46 -19.11
CA ASP A 329 -1.42 22.77 -20.43
C ASP A 329 -0.41 23.60 -21.23
N SER A 330 0.21 22.94 -22.21
CA SER A 330 1.10 23.51 -23.24
C SER A 330 0.51 24.71 -24.02
N LYS A 331 -0.75 25.08 -23.79
CA LYS A 331 -1.42 26.24 -24.40
C LYS A 331 -1.12 27.59 -23.73
N PHE A 332 -0.46 27.63 -22.57
CA PHE A 332 -0.23 28.88 -21.82
C PHE A 332 1.24 29.24 -21.57
N MET A 333 2.21 28.65 -22.27
CA MET A 333 3.60 29.11 -22.20
C MET A 333 3.83 30.39 -23.01
N ASP A 334 3.29 31.51 -22.53
CA ASP A 334 3.82 32.83 -22.85
C ASP A 334 4.76 33.24 -21.71
N LEU A 335 5.97 32.65 -21.72
CA LEU A 335 7.04 32.85 -20.73
C LEU A 335 7.44 34.34 -20.57
N ALA A 336 7.01 35.20 -21.50
CA ALA A 336 7.30 36.63 -21.50
C ALA A 336 6.42 37.46 -20.53
N ASN A 337 5.30 36.89 -20.03
CA ASN A 337 4.30 37.62 -19.23
C ASN A 337 4.25 37.19 -17.76
N LEU A 338 5.32 36.57 -17.24
CA LEU A 338 5.41 36.23 -15.83
C LEU A 338 5.73 37.48 -14.98
N PRO A 339 5.08 37.65 -13.82
CA PRO A 339 5.43 38.75 -12.92
C PRO A 339 6.87 38.57 -12.41
N GLY A 340 7.72 39.56 -12.70
CA GLY A 340 9.13 39.55 -12.30
C GLY A 340 10.12 39.06 -13.37
N THR A 341 9.68 38.62 -14.55
CA THR A 341 10.60 38.45 -15.69
C THR A 341 10.89 39.81 -16.32
N PRO A 342 12.17 40.24 -16.40
CA PRO A 342 12.52 41.49 -17.06
C PRO A 342 12.10 41.41 -18.55
N LYS A 343 11.26 42.34 -19.00
CA LYS A 343 10.95 42.49 -20.43
C LYS A 343 12.23 42.91 -21.14
N ARG A 344 12.81 42.00 -21.91
CA ARG A 344 13.98 42.28 -22.75
C ARG A 344 13.54 43.14 -23.93
N ASP A 345 14.13 44.31 -24.10
CA ASP A 345 13.87 45.17 -25.26
C ASP A 345 14.34 44.42 -26.53
N PRO A 346 13.50 44.26 -27.56
CA PRO A 346 13.89 43.57 -28.80
C PRO A 346 15.07 44.22 -29.55
N ARG A 347 15.57 45.37 -29.08
CA ARG A 347 16.76 46.05 -29.61
C ARG A 347 18.08 45.59 -28.98
N ASP A 348 18.04 44.81 -27.90
CA ASP A 348 19.23 44.34 -27.17
C ASP A 348 19.87 43.10 -27.83
N CYS A 349 20.42 43.30 -29.03
CA CYS A 349 21.24 42.33 -29.75
C CYS A 349 22.71 42.52 -29.39
N PHE A 350 23.20 41.89 -28.32
CA PHE A 350 24.63 41.65 -28.18
C PHE A 350 25.06 40.58 -29.19
N GLN A 351 25.78 41.01 -30.23
CA GLN A 351 26.57 40.10 -31.07
C GLN A 351 27.70 39.50 -30.23
N PRO A 352 27.94 38.18 -30.28
CA PRO A 352 29.11 37.58 -29.65
C PRO A 352 30.36 37.91 -30.48
N GLU A 353 31.10 38.95 -30.11
CA GLU A 353 32.46 39.12 -30.61
C GLU A 353 33.36 38.03 -29.99
N LEU A 354 33.61 36.99 -30.78
CA LEU A 354 34.73 36.07 -30.62
C LEU A 354 36.06 36.84 -30.66
N ARG A 355 36.53 37.34 -29.51
CA ARG A 355 37.94 37.74 -29.37
C ARG A 355 38.82 36.51 -29.22
N VAL A 356 39.23 35.95 -30.36
CA VAL A 356 40.47 35.17 -30.45
C VAL A 356 41.63 36.15 -30.20
N ARG A 357 42.25 36.08 -29.02
CA ARG A 357 43.56 36.71 -28.81
C ARG A 357 44.64 35.74 -29.28
N SER A 358 45.13 35.96 -30.50
CA SER A 358 46.47 35.54 -30.92
C SER A 358 47.43 36.70 -30.73
N ARG A 359 48.30 36.62 -29.72
CA ARG A 359 49.72 36.99 -29.75
C ARG A 359 50.34 36.71 -28.38
#